data_AF-A0A2V3JFU4-F1
#
_entry.id   AF-A0A2V3JFU4-F1
#
_cell.length_a   1.000
_cell.length_b   1.000
_cell.length_c   1.000
_cell.angle_alpha   90.00
_cell.angle_beta   90.00
_cell.angle_gamma   90.00
#
_symmetry.space_group_name_H-M   'P 1'
#
loop_
_entity.id
_entity.type
_entity.pdbx_description
1 polymer ?
#
loop_
_entity_poly.entity_id
_entity_poly.type
_entity_poly.pdbx_seq_one_letter_code
_entity_poly.pdbx_strand_id
1 'polypeptide(L)'
;MNKGHTLTVFVVLFGIVLLFAGSACAAVDFPADEAGISAYVKAKDSISLNNVKPSLATIERETEDYIIGTVALSGYVETQYPHVYVSTDGWVVAYFPNDRPSSWLFPWYSYSGGAIATTTLADTVDTVVDQVGGSSNDLKYYNFKYPDATRMMLIIENEDSNVWTHFKVKIPETFTPYEVAWSFSCYHGSHCSFQLDGVSKGYGYGVFGLSSEFEKGVEHTLNVKYGRAGLVLLYDEPSS
;
A
#
# COMPACT_ATOMS: atom_id res chain seq x y z
N MET A 1 -22.68 27.72 3.14
CA MET A 1 -22.12 27.82 1.78
C MET A 1 -21.10 26.71 1.62
N ASN A 2 -21.50 25.58 1.02
CA ASN A 2 -20.58 24.51 0.66
C ASN A 2 -19.75 25.02 -0.51
N LYS A 3 -18.48 25.37 -0.28
CA LYS A 3 -17.53 25.48 -1.38
C LYS A 3 -17.27 24.06 -1.84
N GLY A 4 -17.90 23.66 -2.95
CA GLY A 4 -17.41 22.54 -3.73
C GLY A 4 -16.02 22.91 -4.20
N HIS A 5 -15.00 22.52 -3.44
CA HIS A 5 -13.64 22.51 -3.92
C HIS A 5 -13.58 21.35 -4.90
N THR A 6 -13.44 21.66 -6.19
CA THR A 6 -13.02 20.68 -7.19
C THR A 6 -11.62 20.24 -6.76
N LEU A 7 -11.54 19.16 -5.99
CA LEU A 7 -10.29 18.60 -5.53
C LEU A 7 -9.61 17.95 -6.73
N THR A 8 -8.36 18.31 -6.97
CA THR A 8 -7.51 17.65 -7.95
C THR A 8 -7.25 16.22 -7.46
N VAL A 9 -8.05 15.26 -7.93
CA VAL A 9 -7.79 13.83 -7.72
C VAL A 9 -6.59 13.46 -8.57
N PHE A 10 -5.46 13.19 -7.92
CA PHE A 10 -4.28 12.66 -8.59
C PHE A 10 -4.38 11.15 -8.65
N VAL A 11 -4.73 10.62 -9.81
CA VAL A 11 -4.68 9.19 -10.10
C VAL A 11 -3.22 8.83 -10.40
N VAL A 12 -2.55 8.17 -9.46
CA VAL A 12 -1.28 7.51 -9.75
C VAL A 12 -1.59 6.08 -10.18
N LEU A 13 -1.39 5.79 -11.47
CA LEU A 13 -1.58 4.46 -12.04
C LEU A 13 -0.27 3.69 -11.91
N PHE A 14 -0.20 2.73 -10.99
CA PHE A 14 0.89 1.76 -11.00
C PHE A 14 0.40 0.56 -11.82
N GLY A 15 1.03 0.33 -12.97
CA GLY A 15 0.84 -0.91 -13.72
C GLY A 15 1.42 -2.06 -12.90
N ILE A 16 0.57 -2.96 -12.44
CA ILE A 16 1.02 -4.24 -11.87
C ILE A 16 1.33 -5.13 -13.06
N VAL A 17 2.63 -5.32 -13.33
CA VAL A 17 3.06 -6.28 -14.34
C VAL A 17 2.80 -7.67 -13.77
N LEU A 18 1.94 -8.46 -14.43
CA LEU A 18 1.87 -9.90 -14.20
C LEU A 18 3.27 -10.49 -14.45
N LEU A 19 3.96 -10.83 -13.38
CA LEU A 19 5.18 -11.62 -13.44
C LEU A 19 4.87 -13.00 -12.86
N PHE A 20 4.40 -13.90 -13.74
CA PHE A 20 5.01 -15.22 -13.69
C PHE A 20 6.39 -15.07 -14.34
N ALA A 21 7.45 -15.21 -13.53
CA ALA A 21 8.87 -15.25 -13.92
C ALA A 21 9.65 -13.92 -14.08
N GLY A 22 9.45 -12.96 -13.18
CA GLY A 22 10.52 -12.02 -12.81
C GLY A 22 11.15 -12.50 -11.52
N SER A 23 12.46 -12.79 -11.54
CA SER A 23 13.18 -13.67 -10.60
C SER A 23 13.00 -13.48 -9.08
N ALA A 24 12.28 -12.47 -8.58
CA ALA A 24 11.89 -12.37 -7.17
C ALA A 24 10.89 -13.45 -6.74
N CYS A 25 9.91 -13.79 -7.61
CA CYS A 25 8.89 -14.81 -7.34
C CYS A 25 9.35 -16.22 -7.78
N ALA A 26 10.40 -16.30 -8.61
CA ALA A 26 11.05 -17.57 -8.97
C ALA A 26 12.10 -18.02 -7.95
N ALA A 27 12.43 -17.20 -6.96
CA ALA A 27 13.13 -17.67 -5.78
C ALA A 27 12.18 -18.61 -5.05
N VAL A 28 12.53 -19.90 -5.02
CA VAL A 28 11.71 -21.00 -4.44
C VAL A 28 11.33 -20.73 -2.97
N ASP A 29 11.97 -19.75 -2.34
CA ASP A 29 11.93 -19.50 -0.91
C ASP A 29 11.25 -18.18 -0.48
N PHE A 30 10.73 -17.37 -1.40
CA PHE A 30 9.89 -16.23 -1.01
C PHE A 30 8.54 -16.71 -0.48
N PRO A 31 8.05 -16.23 0.68
CA PRO A 31 6.79 -16.68 1.28
C PRO A 31 5.56 -16.09 0.56
N ALA A 32 5.36 -16.51 -0.70
CA ALA A 32 4.28 -16.02 -1.57
C ALA A 32 2.87 -16.34 -1.05
N ASP A 33 2.73 -17.40 -0.26
CA ASP A 33 1.47 -17.84 0.37
C ASP A 33 1.11 -17.05 1.63
N GLU A 34 2.08 -16.35 2.24
CA GLU A 34 1.88 -15.47 3.40
C GLU A 34 1.83 -13.99 2.99
N ALA A 35 2.52 -13.62 1.91
CA ALA A 35 2.59 -12.25 1.44
C ALA A 35 1.26 -11.75 0.86
N GLY A 36 0.93 -10.49 1.12
CA GLY A 36 -0.19 -9.75 0.55
C GLY A 36 0.30 -8.74 -0.48
N ILE A 37 -0.01 -7.46 -0.24
CA ILE A 37 0.53 -6.37 -1.05
C ILE A 37 2.04 -6.22 -0.79
N SER A 38 2.80 -6.11 -1.87
CA SER A 38 4.25 -6.09 -1.87
C SER A 38 4.80 -4.99 -2.77
N ALA A 39 5.93 -4.41 -2.39
CA ALA A 39 6.77 -3.58 -3.22
C ALA A 39 8.11 -4.30 -3.43
N TYR A 40 8.59 -4.37 -4.67
CA TYR A 40 9.80 -5.12 -5.00
C TYR A 40 10.67 -4.40 -6.01
N VAL A 41 11.98 -4.63 -5.89
CA VAL A 41 12.98 -4.11 -6.82
C VAL A 41 14.18 -5.04 -6.89
N LYS A 42 14.81 -5.10 -8.07
CA LYS A 42 16.16 -5.64 -8.20
C LYS A 42 17.14 -4.53 -7.83
N ALA A 43 17.54 -4.48 -6.57
CA ALA A 43 18.33 -3.36 -6.05
C ALA A 43 19.76 -3.36 -6.58
N LYS A 44 20.35 -4.56 -6.78
CA LYS A 44 21.71 -4.82 -7.25
C LYS A 44 21.78 -6.19 -7.94
N ASP A 45 22.90 -6.49 -8.58
CA ASP A 45 23.20 -7.84 -9.10
C ASP A 45 23.58 -8.84 -7.99
N SER A 46 24.05 -8.33 -6.85
CA SER A 46 24.34 -9.15 -5.67
C SER A 46 24.31 -8.32 -4.38
N ILE A 47 23.81 -8.94 -3.32
CA ILE A 47 23.72 -8.37 -1.97
C ILE A 47 24.39 -9.32 -0.96
N SER A 48 25.20 -8.74 -0.06
CA SER A 48 25.65 -9.44 1.14
C SER A 48 24.59 -9.32 2.23
N LEU A 49 24.08 -10.44 2.74
CA LEU A 49 23.06 -10.44 3.81
C LEU A 49 23.58 -9.76 5.10
N ASN A 50 24.89 -9.79 5.35
CA ASN A 50 25.48 -9.08 6.49
C ASN A 50 25.33 -7.55 6.38
N ASN A 51 25.22 -7.02 5.16
CA ASN A 51 24.96 -5.60 4.98
C ASN A 51 23.48 -5.27 5.21
N VAL A 52 22.57 -6.24 5.06
CA VAL A 52 21.13 -6.04 5.29
C VAL A 52 20.79 -5.99 6.77
N LYS A 53 21.42 -6.83 7.60
CA LYS A 53 21.09 -6.96 9.04
C LYS A 53 20.91 -5.64 9.81
N PRO A 54 21.75 -4.59 9.60
CA PRO A 54 21.58 -3.32 10.30
C PRO A 54 20.27 -2.58 10.01
N SER A 55 19.59 -2.84 8.89
CA SER A 55 18.28 -2.23 8.58
C SER A 55 17.09 -3.01 9.14
N LEU A 56 17.33 -4.21 9.68
CA LEU A 56 16.27 -5.07 10.21
C LEU A 56 16.05 -4.82 11.71
N ALA A 57 14.79 -4.64 12.09
CA ALA A 57 14.33 -4.62 13.47
C ALA A 57 14.30 -6.03 14.08
N THR A 58 13.91 -7.01 13.27
CA THR A 58 13.89 -8.42 13.63
C THR A 58 14.41 -9.27 12.48
N ILE A 59 14.98 -10.44 12.80
CA ILE A 59 15.35 -11.46 11.82
C ILE A 59 14.49 -12.67 12.12
N GLU A 60 13.64 -13.04 11.17
CA GLU A 60 12.73 -14.18 11.28
C GLU A 60 13.35 -15.45 10.69
N ARG A 61 14.06 -15.28 9.57
CA ARG A 61 14.74 -16.37 8.87
C ARG A 61 15.99 -15.85 8.18
N GLU A 62 17.08 -16.57 8.31
CA GLU A 62 18.32 -16.31 7.56
C GLU A 62 18.84 -17.64 7.01
N THR A 63 19.20 -17.65 5.73
CA THR A 63 19.85 -18.76 5.04
C THR A 63 21.12 -18.25 4.35
N GLU A 64 21.80 -19.11 3.60
CA GLU A 64 22.92 -18.68 2.76
C GLU A 64 22.46 -17.80 1.57
N ASP A 65 21.20 -17.94 1.15
CA ASP A 65 20.68 -17.33 -0.08
C ASP A 65 19.77 -16.12 0.17
N TYR A 66 19.16 -16.01 1.36
CA TYR A 66 18.26 -14.91 1.67
C TYR A 66 18.09 -14.66 3.18
N ILE A 67 17.53 -13.50 3.50
CA ILE A 67 17.09 -13.11 4.85
C ILE A 67 15.67 -12.55 4.81
N ILE A 68 14.87 -12.90 5.80
CA ILE A 68 13.54 -12.36 6.07
C ILE A 68 13.54 -11.74 7.46
N GLY A 69 12.97 -10.56 7.56
CA GLY A 69 12.79 -9.85 8.82
C GLY A 69 11.83 -8.69 8.68
N THR A 70 11.72 -7.88 9.72
CA THR A 70 10.93 -6.64 9.68
C THR A 70 11.81 -5.41 9.68
N VAL A 71 11.32 -4.31 9.11
CA VAL A 71 12.02 -3.01 9.12
C VAL A 71 11.24 -2.03 10.00
N ALA A 72 11.92 -1.49 11.01
CA ALA A 72 11.31 -0.46 11.86
C ALA A 72 11.13 0.83 11.08
N LEU A 73 9.91 1.37 11.11
CA LEU A 73 9.58 2.68 10.54
C LEU A 73 9.19 3.65 11.65
N SER A 74 9.67 4.89 11.54
CA SER A 74 9.33 5.94 12.49
C SER A 74 7.82 6.16 12.54
N GLY A 75 7.26 6.27 13.74
CA GLY A 75 5.82 6.48 13.94
C GLY A 75 4.94 5.24 13.82
N TYR A 76 5.54 4.06 13.61
CA TYR A 76 4.84 2.78 13.59
C TYR A 76 5.24 1.93 14.80
N VAL A 77 4.31 1.09 15.25
CA VAL A 77 4.60 0.07 16.25
C VAL A 77 5.05 -1.24 15.57
N GLU A 78 5.67 -2.15 16.32
CA GLU A 78 6.22 -3.41 15.78
C GLU A 78 5.20 -4.23 14.98
N THR A 79 3.93 -4.24 15.41
CA THR A 79 2.85 -4.95 14.68
C THR A 79 2.48 -4.34 13.34
N GLN A 80 3.03 -3.17 13.02
CA GLN A 80 2.86 -2.44 11.77
C GLN A 80 4.12 -2.42 10.91
N TYR A 81 5.23 -2.99 11.39
CA TYR A 81 6.47 -3.03 10.61
C TYR A 81 6.29 -3.94 9.40
N PRO A 82 6.59 -3.44 8.18
CA PRO A 82 6.59 -4.29 7.01
C PRO A 82 7.64 -5.38 7.14
N HIS A 83 7.32 -6.55 6.58
CA HIS A 83 8.30 -7.61 6.39
C HIS A 83 9.13 -7.26 5.16
N VAL A 84 10.36 -7.74 5.13
CA VAL A 84 11.23 -7.64 3.96
C VAL A 84 11.92 -8.97 3.74
N TYR A 85 11.91 -9.42 2.49
CA TYR A 85 12.74 -10.48 1.97
C TYR A 85 13.87 -9.85 1.17
N VAL A 86 15.11 -10.28 1.43
CA VAL A 86 16.29 -9.87 0.67
C VAL A 86 17.10 -11.10 0.29
N SER A 87 17.40 -11.24 -1.00
CA SER A 87 18.18 -12.36 -1.53
C SER A 87 19.59 -11.94 -1.95
N THR A 88 20.52 -12.89 -1.94
CA THR A 88 21.92 -12.68 -2.32
C THR A 88 22.10 -12.35 -3.80
N ASP A 89 21.16 -12.77 -4.64
CA ASP A 89 21.11 -12.39 -6.06
C ASP A 89 20.62 -10.94 -6.24
N GLY A 90 20.16 -10.26 -5.18
CA GLY A 90 19.96 -8.81 -5.17
C GLY A 90 18.52 -8.31 -5.26
N TRP A 91 17.53 -9.16 -5.05
CA TRP A 91 16.14 -8.71 -4.87
C TRP A 91 15.89 -8.19 -3.46
N VAL A 92 15.08 -7.14 -3.38
CA VAL A 92 14.48 -6.63 -2.15
C VAL A 92 12.98 -6.61 -2.35
N VAL A 93 12.23 -7.26 -1.45
CA VAL A 93 10.77 -7.35 -1.50
C VAL A 93 10.23 -6.97 -0.13
N ALA A 94 9.65 -5.79 0.00
CA ALA A 94 8.90 -5.39 1.19
C ALA A 94 7.44 -5.81 1.04
N TYR A 95 6.81 -6.32 2.09
CA TYR A 95 5.42 -6.77 2.02
C TYR A 95 4.70 -6.64 3.36
N PHE A 96 3.38 -6.53 3.27
CA PHE A 96 2.49 -6.83 4.39
C PHE A 96 1.93 -8.25 4.24
N PRO A 97 1.68 -8.98 5.35
CA PRO A 97 1.01 -10.27 5.29
C PRO A 97 -0.39 -10.17 4.64
N ASN A 98 -0.86 -11.25 4.03
CA ASN A 98 -2.12 -11.30 3.28
C ASN A 98 -3.40 -11.15 4.13
N ASP A 99 -3.27 -11.22 5.45
CA ASP A 99 -4.34 -10.92 6.41
C ASP A 99 -4.53 -9.41 6.64
N ARG A 100 -3.63 -8.57 6.11
CA ARG A 100 -3.72 -7.10 6.18
C ARG A 100 -4.37 -6.50 4.94
N PRO A 101 -5.24 -5.48 5.11
CA PRO A 101 -5.74 -4.70 3.99
C PRO A 101 -4.62 -3.96 3.25
N SER A 102 -4.74 -3.82 1.92
CA SER A 102 -3.72 -3.09 1.13
C SER A 102 -3.61 -1.60 1.52
N SER A 103 -4.58 -1.05 2.24
CA SER A 103 -4.54 0.33 2.76
C SER A 103 -3.47 0.57 3.83
N TRP A 104 -2.77 -0.46 4.28
CA TRP A 104 -1.55 -0.32 5.09
C TRP A 104 -0.39 0.36 4.32
N LEU A 105 -0.49 0.46 2.98
CA LEU A 105 0.41 1.23 2.14
C LEU A 105 0.49 2.71 2.50
N PHE A 106 -0.54 3.31 3.11
CA PHE A 106 -0.56 4.75 3.33
C PHE A 106 0.46 5.17 4.40
N PRO A 107 1.43 6.03 4.07
CA PRO A 107 2.52 6.39 4.96
C PRO A 107 2.08 7.55 5.87
N TRP A 108 1.03 7.34 6.66
CA TRP A 108 0.38 8.43 7.41
C TRP A 108 1.37 9.20 8.30
N TYR A 109 2.34 8.53 8.92
CA TYR A 109 3.28 9.25 9.77
C TYR A 109 4.09 10.32 9.01
N SER A 110 4.58 10.03 7.80
CA SER A 110 5.39 10.95 6.99
C SER A 110 4.57 11.81 6.02
N TYR A 111 3.31 11.46 5.77
CA TYR A 111 2.43 12.21 4.87
C TYR A 111 2.00 13.57 5.45
N SER A 112 2.29 14.64 4.70
CA SER A 112 2.04 16.04 5.10
C SER A 112 0.96 16.76 4.28
N GLY A 113 0.24 16.04 3.40
CA GLY A 113 -0.79 16.60 2.52
C GLY A 113 -0.37 16.65 1.05
N GLY A 114 -1.34 16.83 0.15
CA GLY A 114 -1.11 16.87 -1.30
C GLY A 114 -0.97 15.48 -1.93
N ALA A 115 -0.24 15.40 -3.05
CA ALA A 115 -0.04 14.15 -3.77
C ALA A 115 0.80 13.15 -2.96
N ILE A 116 0.45 11.86 -3.03
CA ILE A 116 1.25 10.80 -2.42
C ILE A 116 2.53 10.59 -3.21
N ALA A 117 3.68 10.74 -2.54
CA ALA A 117 5.01 10.61 -3.16
C ALA A 117 5.67 9.25 -2.86
N THR A 118 5.23 8.56 -1.81
CA THR A 118 5.80 7.27 -1.34
C THR A 118 4.70 6.41 -0.71
N THR A 119 5.02 5.17 -0.36
CA THR A 119 4.19 4.27 0.45
C THR A 119 5.02 3.70 1.59
N THR A 120 4.35 3.15 2.61
CA THR A 120 5.04 2.45 3.71
C THR A 120 5.98 1.35 3.20
N LEU A 121 5.59 0.63 2.13
CA LEU A 121 6.44 -0.41 1.53
C LEU A 121 7.59 0.17 0.71
N ALA A 122 7.40 1.29 0.02
CA ALA A 122 8.49 1.99 -0.68
C ALA A 122 9.54 2.51 0.32
N ASP A 123 9.10 3.15 1.40
CA ASP A 123 9.98 3.62 2.48
C ASP A 123 10.79 2.46 3.10
N THR A 124 10.18 1.29 3.25
CA THR A 124 10.89 0.07 3.68
C THR A 124 11.92 -0.40 2.67
N VAL A 125 11.56 -0.47 1.38
CA VAL A 125 12.51 -0.86 0.34
C VAL A 125 13.69 0.11 0.32
N ASP A 126 13.44 1.43 0.34
CA ASP A 126 14.49 2.45 0.35
C ASP A 126 15.43 2.30 1.54
N THR A 127 14.89 2.06 2.74
CA THR A 127 15.70 1.81 3.96
C THR A 127 16.70 0.66 3.77
N VAL A 128 16.26 -0.43 3.14
CA VAL A 128 17.12 -1.60 2.89
C VAL A 128 18.08 -1.37 1.73
N VAL A 129 17.59 -0.74 0.66
CA VAL A 129 18.36 -0.43 -0.55
C VAL A 129 19.52 0.51 -0.24
N ASP A 130 19.28 1.55 0.56
CA ASP A 130 20.31 2.49 1.02
C ASP A 130 21.40 1.76 1.81
N GLN A 131 20.98 0.88 2.71
CA GLN A 131 21.87 0.11 3.57
C GLN A 131 22.80 -0.83 2.77
N VAL A 132 22.35 -1.35 1.62
CA VAL A 132 23.18 -2.21 0.73
C VAL A 132 23.87 -1.44 -0.39
N GLY A 133 23.66 -0.13 -0.49
CA GLY A 133 24.14 0.73 -1.58
C GLY A 133 23.62 0.27 -2.94
N GLY A 134 22.31 0.06 -3.05
CA GLY A 134 21.60 -0.30 -4.29
C GLY A 134 20.80 0.87 -4.88
N SER A 135 19.80 0.55 -5.71
CA SER A 135 18.85 1.54 -6.24
C SER A 135 17.41 1.02 -6.21
N SER A 136 16.45 1.90 -5.92
CA SER A 136 15.01 1.63 -5.93
C SER A 136 14.29 2.21 -7.16
N ASN A 137 15.01 2.68 -8.18
CA ASN A 137 14.44 3.39 -9.34
C ASN A 137 13.37 2.59 -10.12
N ASP A 138 13.47 1.27 -10.12
CA ASP A 138 12.54 0.36 -10.81
C ASP A 138 11.57 -0.34 -9.85
N LEU A 139 11.22 0.32 -8.73
CA LEU A 139 10.27 -0.21 -7.76
C LEU A 139 8.92 -0.51 -8.43
N LYS A 140 8.40 -1.71 -8.18
CA LYS A 140 7.11 -2.19 -8.66
C LYS A 140 6.27 -2.70 -7.51
N TYR A 141 4.97 -2.79 -7.75
CA TYR A 141 4.01 -3.36 -6.80
C TYR A 141 3.39 -4.63 -7.37
N TYR A 142 3.09 -5.56 -6.48
CA TYR A 142 2.37 -6.79 -6.77
C TYR A 142 1.57 -7.21 -5.54
N ASN A 143 0.41 -7.83 -5.72
CA ASN A 143 -0.37 -8.37 -4.61
C ASN A 143 -0.50 -9.88 -4.76
N PHE A 144 0.14 -10.64 -3.86
CA PHE A 144 0.12 -12.10 -3.87
C PHE A 144 -1.24 -12.68 -3.45
N LYS A 145 -2.03 -11.93 -2.68
CA LYS A 145 -3.43 -12.30 -2.34
C LYS A 145 -4.37 -12.19 -3.54
N TYR A 146 -4.12 -11.22 -4.43
CA TYR A 146 -4.94 -10.97 -5.61
C TYR A 146 -4.04 -10.93 -6.86
N PRO A 147 -3.52 -12.09 -7.29
CA PRO A 147 -2.53 -12.17 -8.37
C PRO A 147 -3.05 -11.67 -9.72
N ASP A 148 -4.37 -11.66 -9.90
CA ASP A 148 -5.05 -11.21 -11.13
C ASP A 148 -5.33 -9.69 -11.14
N ALA A 149 -4.99 -8.96 -10.07
CA ALA A 149 -5.08 -7.50 -10.06
C ALA A 149 -3.92 -6.89 -10.86
N THR A 150 -4.23 -6.25 -12.00
CA THR A 150 -3.22 -5.69 -12.92
C THR A 150 -3.01 -4.18 -12.76
N ARG A 151 -3.80 -3.55 -11.90
CA ARG A 151 -3.76 -2.12 -11.60
C ARG A 151 -3.93 -1.87 -10.11
N MET A 152 -3.25 -0.83 -9.64
CA MET A 152 -3.45 -0.24 -8.32
C MET A 152 -3.67 1.26 -8.46
N MET A 153 -4.67 1.78 -7.76
CA MET A 153 -4.92 3.21 -7.62
C MET A 153 -4.94 3.58 -6.14
N LEU A 154 -4.21 4.64 -5.80
CA LEU A 154 -4.22 5.26 -4.48
C LEU A 154 -4.97 6.59 -4.58
N ILE A 155 -5.94 6.80 -3.70
CA ILE A 155 -6.69 8.06 -3.59
C ILE A 155 -6.57 8.55 -2.16
N ILE A 156 -6.32 9.84 -1.97
CA ILE A 156 -6.23 10.45 -0.64
C ILE A 156 -7.10 11.68 -0.59
N GLU A 157 -7.77 11.86 0.55
CA GLU A 157 -8.42 13.09 0.95
C GLU A 157 -7.94 13.49 2.34
N ASN A 158 -7.80 14.80 2.55
CA ASN A 158 -7.25 15.39 3.75
C ASN A 158 -8.07 16.62 4.16
N GLU A 159 -8.49 16.68 5.41
CA GLU A 159 -9.21 17.84 5.94
C GLU A 159 -8.93 18.02 7.43
N ASP A 160 -8.31 19.13 7.79
CA ASP A 160 -7.91 19.46 9.17
C ASP A 160 -8.87 20.47 9.83
N SER A 161 -10.14 20.45 9.46
CA SER A 161 -11.15 21.32 10.04
C SER A 161 -12.49 20.62 10.27
N ASN A 162 -13.41 21.36 10.88
CA ASN A 162 -14.77 20.91 11.19
C ASN A 162 -15.68 20.84 9.95
N VAL A 163 -15.12 20.91 8.75
CA VAL A 163 -15.85 20.94 7.49
C VAL A 163 -15.74 19.56 6.85
N TRP A 164 -16.82 19.12 6.20
CA TRP A 164 -16.76 17.92 5.39
C TRP A 164 -16.11 18.22 4.05
N THR A 165 -15.04 17.52 3.73
CA THR A 165 -14.57 17.34 2.36
C THR A 165 -14.97 15.97 1.87
N HIS A 166 -14.93 15.81 0.55
CA HIS A 166 -15.27 14.55 -0.07
C HIS A 166 -14.62 14.40 -1.43
N PHE A 167 -14.44 13.13 -1.80
CA PHE A 167 -14.17 12.73 -3.16
C PHE A 167 -15.20 11.68 -3.58
N LYS A 168 -15.38 11.57 -4.89
CA LYS A 168 -16.31 10.62 -5.50
C LYS A 168 -15.54 9.62 -6.33
N VAL A 169 -15.95 8.37 -6.25
CA VAL A 169 -15.33 7.27 -6.98
C VAL A 169 -16.42 6.42 -7.60
N LYS A 170 -16.25 6.08 -8.87
CA LYS A 170 -17.09 5.13 -9.58
C LYS A 170 -16.18 4.14 -10.28
N ILE A 171 -16.28 2.86 -9.90
CA ILE A 171 -15.60 1.78 -10.61
C ILE A 171 -16.48 1.43 -11.83
N PRO A 172 -15.97 1.51 -13.07
CA PRO A 172 -16.74 1.12 -14.26
C PRO A 172 -17.24 -0.34 -14.17
N GLU A 173 -18.42 -0.63 -14.73
CA GLU A 173 -19.00 -1.98 -14.70
C GLU A 173 -18.12 -3.03 -15.40
N THR A 174 -17.31 -2.57 -16.35
CA THR A 174 -16.40 -3.35 -17.17
C THR A 174 -15.12 -3.74 -16.43
N PHE A 175 -14.81 -3.10 -15.30
CA PHE A 175 -13.62 -3.41 -14.51
C PHE A 175 -13.92 -4.52 -13.50
N THR A 176 -12.88 -5.27 -13.14
CA THR A 176 -12.96 -6.32 -12.11
C THR A 176 -12.21 -5.84 -10.87
N PRO A 177 -12.90 -5.31 -9.84
CA PRO A 177 -12.26 -4.98 -8.57
C PRO A 177 -11.99 -6.25 -7.75
N TYR A 178 -10.80 -6.32 -7.15
CA TYR A 178 -10.42 -7.39 -6.21
C TYR A 178 -10.43 -6.89 -4.77
N GLU A 179 -10.06 -5.63 -4.55
CA GLU A 179 -10.10 -5.03 -3.22
C GLU A 179 -10.33 -3.52 -3.31
N VAL A 180 -11.19 -3.01 -2.43
CA VAL A 180 -11.28 -1.58 -2.10
C VAL A 180 -10.96 -1.43 -0.62
N ALA A 181 -9.69 -1.21 -0.31
CA ALA A 181 -9.22 -1.04 1.06
C ALA A 181 -9.17 0.43 1.44
N TRP A 182 -9.54 0.75 2.68
CA TRP A 182 -9.52 2.11 3.20
C TRP A 182 -8.63 2.21 4.43
N SER A 183 -8.03 3.38 4.63
CA SER A 183 -7.37 3.75 5.87
C SER A 183 -7.77 5.16 6.29
N PHE A 184 -7.94 5.38 7.59
CA PHE A 184 -8.31 6.66 8.16
C PHE A 184 -7.43 6.99 9.37
N SER A 185 -6.76 8.14 9.29
CA SER A 185 -5.93 8.71 10.36
C SER A 185 -6.50 10.05 10.79
N CYS A 186 -6.50 10.27 12.10
CA CYS A 186 -7.16 11.41 12.73
C CYS A 186 -6.15 12.44 13.25
N TYR A 187 -6.49 13.73 13.13
CA TYR A 187 -5.72 14.84 13.70
C TYR A 187 -6.18 15.23 15.11
N HIS A 188 -7.48 15.12 15.39
CA HIS A 188 -8.13 15.69 16.59
C HIS A 188 -8.84 14.64 17.46
N GLY A 189 -8.17 13.53 17.76
CA GLY A 189 -8.66 12.50 18.69
C GLY A 189 -10.03 11.90 18.33
N SER A 190 -11.08 12.17 19.11
CA SER A 190 -12.41 11.58 18.89
C SER A 190 -13.32 12.37 17.96
N HIS A 191 -12.90 13.54 17.46
CA HIS A 191 -13.73 14.42 16.63
C HIS A 191 -13.68 14.10 15.13
N CYS A 192 -12.85 13.15 14.75
CA CYS A 192 -12.62 12.77 13.37
C CYS A 192 -13.77 11.93 12.81
N SER A 193 -14.01 12.04 11.52
CA SER A 193 -15.06 11.25 10.88
C SER A 193 -14.69 10.91 9.45
N PHE A 194 -14.95 9.65 9.12
CA PHE A 194 -14.81 9.09 7.79
C PHE A 194 -16.10 8.34 7.45
N GLN A 195 -16.66 8.59 6.26
CA GLN A 195 -17.92 7.98 5.85
C GLN A 195 -17.84 7.52 4.39
N LEU A 196 -18.51 6.41 4.10
CA LEU A 196 -18.85 5.98 2.75
C LEU A 196 -20.36 6.15 2.58
N ASP A 197 -20.79 6.97 1.64
CA ASP A 197 -22.21 7.25 1.35
C ASP A 197 -23.02 7.65 2.59
N GLY A 198 -22.40 8.46 3.46
CA GLY A 198 -23.00 8.90 4.72
C GLY A 198 -22.96 7.88 5.86
N VAL A 199 -22.49 6.65 5.59
CA VAL A 199 -22.31 5.61 6.62
C VAL A 199 -20.93 5.73 7.25
N SER A 200 -20.90 6.02 8.54
CA SER A 200 -19.66 6.11 9.32
C SER A 200 -18.83 4.84 9.27
N LYS A 201 -17.53 5.04 9.06
CA LYS A 201 -16.49 4.03 9.15
C LYS A 201 -15.65 4.29 10.40
N GLY A 202 -15.03 3.22 10.90
CA GLY A 202 -14.19 3.27 12.09
C GLY A 202 -12.87 4.00 11.87
N TYR A 203 -12.07 4.05 12.92
CA TYR A 203 -10.67 4.48 12.85
C TYR A 203 -9.78 3.33 12.39
N GLY A 204 -8.67 3.64 11.71
CA GLY A 204 -7.68 2.64 11.33
C GLY A 204 -7.86 2.17 9.90
N TYR A 205 -7.98 0.86 9.67
CA TYR A 205 -7.92 0.25 8.36
C TYR A 205 -9.09 -0.71 8.15
N GLY A 206 -9.51 -0.90 6.90
CA GLY A 206 -10.51 -1.91 6.56
C GLY A 206 -10.63 -2.13 5.07
N VAL A 207 -11.56 -3.02 4.70
CA VAL A 207 -11.92 -3.34 3.31
C VAL A 207 -13.41 -3.16 3.17
N PHE A 208 -13.87 -2.51 2.10
CA PHE A 208 -15.29 -2.42 1.79
C PHE A 208 -15.77 -3.68 1.07
N GLY A 209 -16.97 -4.15 1.41
CA GLY A 209 -17.62 -5.23 0.69
C GLY A 209 -18.01 -4.82 -0.73
N LEU A 210 -17.43 -5.46 -1.75
CA LEU A 210 -17.63 -5.11 -3.17
C LEU A 210 -19.05 -5.34 -3.72
N SER A 211 -19.89 -6.05 -2.96
CA SER A 211 -21.29 -6.35 -3.30
C SER A 211 -22.30 -5.80 -2.30
N SER A 212 -21.83 -5.10 -1.26
CA SER A 212 -22.68 -4.62 -0.16
C SER A 212 -22.42 -3.18 0.25
N GLU A 213 -21.22 -2.67 -0.01
CA GLU A 213 -20.79 -1.33 0.39
C GLU A 213 -20.23 -0.53 -0.78
N PHE A 214 -19.47 -1.17 -1.67
CA PHE A 214 -18.75 -0.50 -2.76
C PHE A 214 -18.97 -1.22 -4.10
N GLU A 215 -20.15 -1.02 -4.67
CA GLU A 215 -20.63 -1.69 -5.88
C GLU A 215 -20.11 -1.02 -7.15
N LYS A 216 -19.67 -1.82 -8.13
CA LYS A 216 -19.31 -1.30 -9.45
C LYS A 216 -20.51 -0.70 -10.18
N GLY A 217 -20.27 0.28 -11.03
CA GLY A 217 -21.32 1.02 -11.73
C GLY A 217 -22.00 2.11 -10.89
N VAL A 218 -21.83 2.08 -9.56
CA VAL A 218 -22.36 3.07 -8.63
C VAL A 218 -21.31 4.14 -8.33
N GLU A 219 -21.74 5.40 -8.23
CA GLU A 219 -20.90 6.48 -7.74
C GLU A 219 -20.99 6.51 -6.21
N HIS A 220 -19.86 6.31 -5.56
CA HIS A 220 -19.71 6.36 -4.11
C HIS A 220 -19.07 7.69 -3.69
N THR A 221 -19.55 8.26 -2.58
CA THR A 221 -19.01 9.48 -1.97
C THR A 221 -18.31 9.15 -0.67
N LEU A 222 -17.02 9.45 -0.60
CA LEU A 222 -16.23 9.30 0.62
C LEU A 222 -16.08 10.66 1.27
N ASN A 223 -16.55 10.79 2.52
CA ASN A 223 -16.52 12.05 3.25
C ASN A 223 -15.48 11.98 4.37
N VAL A 224 -14.71 13.05 4.53
CA VAL A 224 -13.62 13.17 5.50
C VAL A 224 -13.77 14.47 6.29
N LYS A 225 -13.40 14.40 7.57
CA LYS A 225 -13.39 15.54 8.48
C LYS A 225 -12.37 15.33 9.61
N TYR A 226 -11.61 16.38 9.94
CA TYR A 226 -10.55 16.38 10.97
C TYR A 226 -9.49 15.29 10.82
N GLY A 227 -9.29 14.77 9.62
CA GLY A 227 -8.36 13.67 9.38
C GLY A 227 -8.00 13.53 7.93
N ARG A 228 -7.41 12.37 7.64
CA ARG A 228 -7.00 11.97 6.30
C ARG A 228 -7.50 10.56 6.05
N ALA A 229 -8.13 10.37 4.91
CA ALA A 229 -8.57 9.07 4.45
C ALA A 229 -7.86 8.71 3.16
N GLY A 230 -7.51 7.43 3.03
CA GLY A 230 -6.92 6.87 1.84
C GLY A 230 -7.74 5.68 1.35
N LEU A 231 -7.84 5.54 0.03
CA LEU A 231 -8.44 4.39 -0.65
C LEU A 231 -7.38 3.71 -1.52
N VAL A 232 -7.24 2.39 -1.39
CA VAL A 232 -6.48 1.55 -2.31
C VAL A 232 -7.47 0.71 -3.10
N LEU A 233 -7.49 0.91 -4.42
CA LEU A 233 -8.27 0.10 -5.35
C LEU A 233 -7.32 -0.84 -6.08
N LEU A 234 -7.53 -2.14 -5.92
CA LEU A 234 -6.88 -3.19 -6.69
C LEU A 234 -7.88 -3.75 -7.69
N TYR A 235 -7.53 -3.72 -8.97
CA TYR A 235 -8.46 -4.07 -10.03
C TYR A 235 -7.75 -4.56 -11.29
N ASP A 236 -8.53 -5.21 -12.15
CA ASP A 236 -8.15 -5.50 -13.54
C ASP A 236 -9.02 -4.71 -14.51
N GLU A 237 -8.39 -4.27 -15.59
CA GLU A 237 -9.03 -3.59 -16.71
C GLU A 237 -9.23 -4.61 -17.84
N PRO A 238 -10.40 -4.63 -18.50
CA PRO A 238 -10.61 -5.53 -19.63
C PRO A 238 -9.57 -5.23 -20.71
N SER A 239 -8.99 -6.29 -21.29
CA SER A 239 -8.02 -6.16 -22.38
C SER A 239 -8.66 -5.37 -23.53
N SER A 240 -8.03 -4.25 -23.90
CA SER A 240 -8.42 -3.39 -25.02
C SER A 240 -8.23 -4.07 -26.36
#